data_AF-A0A8H5F426-F1
#
_entry.id   AF-A0A8H5F426-F1
#
_cell.length_a   1.000
_cell.length_b   1.000
_cell.length_c   1.000
_cell.angle_alpha   90.00
_cell.angle_beta   90.00
_cell.angle_gamma   90.00
#
_symmetry.space_group_name_H-M   'P 1'
#
loop_
_entity.id
_entity.type
_entity.pdbx_description
1 polymer ?
#
loop_
_entity_poly.entity_id
_entity_poly.type
_entity_poly.pdbx_seq_one_letter_code
_entity_poly.pdbx_strand_id
1 'polypeptide(L)'
;MRVMNYWLLFSLIFLVGGFTVINKWAPEATQVGEHTITQKHLYAGLFIIGIPMFLWAGPFGTFFSILFCSMLCILVHASLLEPGVESDYATVQDQV
;
A
#
# COMPACT_ATOMS: atom_id res chain seq x y z
N MET A 1 6.80 10.14 -6.54
CA MET A 1 6.62 10.12 -5.06
C MET A 1 5.21 10.59 -4.74
N ARG A 2 4.23 9.68 -4.66
CA ARG A 2 2.87 10.01 -4.17
C ARG A 2 2.67 9.25 -2.87
N VAL A 3 2.98 9.91 -1.77
CA VAL A 3 2.87 9.35 -0.40
C VAL A 3 1.41 9.00 -0.07
N MET A 4 0.44 9.65 -0.71
CA MET A 4 -0.99 9.38 -0.51
C MET A 4 -1.65 9.10 -1.86
N ASN A 5 -1.74 7.83 -2.25
CA ASN A 5 -2.64 7.48 -3.34
C ASN A 5 -4.04 7.20 -2.77
N TYR A 6 -4.85 8.26 -2.68
CA TYR A 6 -6.26 8.15 -2.24
C TYR A 6 -7.02 7.07 -3.03
N TRP A 7 -6.64 6.85 -4.29
CA TRP A 7 -7.18 5.79 -5.14
C TRP A 7 -6.88 4.37 -4.68
N LEU A 8 -5.73 4.14 -4.06
CA LEU A 8 -5.37 2.84 -3.50
C LEU A 8 -6.14 2.57 -2.21
N LEU A 9 -6.25 3.59 -1.36
CA LEU A 9 -7.06 3.48 -0.14
C LEU A 9 -8.54 3.23 -0.49
N PHE A 10 -9.04 3.90 -1.53
CA PHE A 10 -10.37 3.64 -2.08
C PHE A 10 -10.51 2.24 -2.67
N SER A 11 -9.54 1.75 -3.47
CA SER A 11 -9.61 0.41 -4.04
C SER A 11 -9.55 -0.69 -2.98
N LEU A 12 -8.77 -0.48 -1.91
CA LEU A 12 -8.69 -1.39 -0.77
C LEU A 12 -10.02 -1.44 0.00
N ILE A 13 -10.62 -0.28 0.31
CA ILE A 13 -11.92 -0.21 0.98
C ILE A 13 -13.02 -0.79 0.09
N PHE A 14 -12.99 -0.53 -1.23
CA PHE A 14 -13.94 -1.10 -2.18
C PHE A 14 -13.81 -2.61 -2.27
N LEU A 15 -12.59 -3.15 -2.30
CA LEU A 15 -12.34 -4.58 -2.33
C LEU A 15 -12.83 -5.20 -1.02
N VAL A 16 -12.26 -4.82 0.12
CA VAL A 16 -12.63 -5.36 1.45
C VAL A 16 -14.13 -5.16 1.73
N GLY A 17 -14.67 -3.98 1.43
CA GLY A 17 -16.09 -3.67 1.55
C GLY A 17 -16.95 -4.54 0.63
N GLY A 18 -16.54 -4.77 -0.61
CA GLY A 18 -17.20 -5.68 -1.53
C GLY A 18 -17.25 -7.11 -1.01
N PHE A 19 -16.12 -7.64 -0.51
CA PHE A 19 -16.08 -8.95 0.15
C PHE A 19 -17.00 -9.01 1.38
N THR A 20 -17.02 -7.96 2.19
CA THR A 20 -17.84 -7.87 3.41
C THR A 20 -19.34 -7.75 3.09
N VAL A 21 -19.70 -6.98 2.07
CA VAL A 21 -21.08 -6.87 1.56
C VAL A 21 -21.54 -8.21 1.02
N ILE A 22 -20.72 -8.93 0.24
CA ILE A 22 -21.08 -10.27 -0.24
C ILE A 22 -21.26 -11.24 0.92
N ASN A 23 -20.36 -11.25 1.90
CA ASN A 23 -20.48 -12.14 3.06
C ASN A 23 -21.70 -11.81 3.95
N LYS A 24 -22.08 -10.54 4.03
CA LYS A 24 -23.21 -10.06 4.84
C LYS A 24 -24.56 -10.22 4.12
N TRP A 25 -24.60 -10.11 2.80
CA TRP A 25 -25.84 -10.13 2.01
C TRP A 25 -26.10 -11.45 1.26
N ALA A 26 -25.12 -12.34 1.14
CA ALA A 26 -25.28 -13.63 0.46
C ALA A 26 -24.86 -14.84 1.32
N PRO A 27 -25.47 -15.11 2.49
CA PRO A 27 -25.26 -16.38 3.21
C PRO A 27 -26.01 -17.58 2.59
N GLU A 28 -27.13 -17.34 1.91
CA GLU A 28 -27.82 -18.29 1.04
C GLU A 28 -28.05 -17.64 -0.33
N ALA A 29 -28.11 -18.43 -1.40
CA ALA A 29 -28.33 -17.98 -2.78
C ALA A 29 -29.52 -17.00 -2.86
N THR A 30 -29.20 -15.70 -2.80
CA THR A 30 -30.20 -14.67 -2.61
C THR A 30 -30.75 -14.32 -3.98
N GLN A 31 -31.95 -14.80 -4.27
CA GLN A 31 -32.74 -14.35 -5.43
C GLN A 31 -33.00 -12.86 -5.27
N VAL A 32 -32.40 -12.05 -6.13
CA VAL A 32 -32.70 -10.62 -6.22
C VAL A 32 -33.70 -10.47 -7.37
N GLY A 33 -34.99 -10.53 -7.06
CA GLY A 33 -36.07 -10.57 -8.06
C GLY A 33 -36.24 -11.96 -8.71
N GLU A 34 -36.36 -12.01 -10.04
CA GLU A 34 -36.49 -13.28 -10.82
C GLU A 34 -35.14 -13.95 -11.16
N HIS A 35 -34.00 -13.31 -10.88
CA HIS A 35 -32.68 -13.86 -11.24
C HIS A 35 -31.94 -14.43 -10.02
N THR A 36 -31.65 -15.72 -10.07
CA THR A 36 -30.78 -16.43 -9.12
C THR A 36 -29.32 -16.05 -9.36
N ILE A 37 -28.88 -14.92 -8.80
CA ILE A 37 -27.46 -14.55 -8.84
C ILE A 37 -26.71 -15.41 -7.81
N THR A 38 -26.23 -16.56 -8.27
CA THR A 38 -25.37 -17.46 -7.50
C THR A 38 -24.18 -16.68 -6.92
N GLN A 39 -23.83 -16.96 -5.67
CA GLN A 39 -22.73 -16.36 -4.89
C GLN A 39 -21.40 -16.27 -5.67
N LYS A 40 -21.13 -17.28 -6.52
CA LYS A 40 -19.94 -17.34 -7.40
C LYS A 40 -19.93 -16.25 -8.47
N HIS A 41 -21.08 -15.80 -8.95
CA HIS A 41 -21.20 -14.73 -9.95
C HIS A 41 -20.96 -13.34 -9.33
N LEU A 42 -21.43 -13.14 -8.09
CA LEU A 42 -21.15 -11.93 -7.29
C LEU A 42 -19.64 -11.79 -7.01
N TYR A 43 -19.00 -12.88 -6.59
CA TYR A 43 -17.55 -12.92 -6.40
C TYR A 43 -16.78 -12.74 -7.71
N ALA A 44 -17.23 -13.38 -8.81
CA ALA A 44 -16.60 -13.22 -10.11
C ALA A 44 -16.64 -11.77 -10.59
N GLY A 45 -17.78 -11.08 -10.43
CA GLY A 45 -17.89 -9.65 -10.74
C GLY A 45 -16.98 -8.77 -9.88
N LEU A 46 -16.92 -9.04 -8.56
CA LEU A 46 -16.02 -8.31 -7.66
C LEU A 46 -14.55 -8.51 -8.02
N PHE A 47 -14.15 -9.73 -8.39
CA PHE A 47 -12.77 -10.02 -8.82
C PHE A 47 -12.45 -9.40 -10.18
N ILE A 48 -13.37 -9.47 -11.15
CA ILE A 48 -13.18 -8.92 -12.51
C ILE A 48 -13.04 -7.40 -12.50
N ILE A 49 -13.77 -6.69 -11.62
CA ILE A 49 -13.66 -5.22 -11.50
C ILE A 49 -12.58 -4.84 -10.50
N GLY A 50 -12.47 -5.58 -9.40
CA GLY A 50 -11.56 -5.30 -8.30
C GLY A 50 -10.09 -5.47 -8.68
N ILE A 51 -9.71 -6.52 -9.42
CA ILE A 51 -8.32 -6.74 -9.85
C ILE A 51 -7.79 -5.60 -10.73
N PRO A 52 -8.41 -5.25 -11.87
CA PRO A 52 -7.90 -4.17 -12.71
C PRO A 52 -7.90 -2.83 -11.97
N MET A 53 -8.90 -2.55 -11.13
CA MET A 53 -8.93 -1.32 -10.32
C MET A 53 -7.80 -1.30 -9.27
N PHE A 54 -7.47 -2.45 -8.69
CA PHE A 54 -6.38 -2.59 -7.72
C PHE A 54 -5.00 -2.44 -8.37
N LEU A 55 -4.78 -3.04 -9.55
CA LEU A 55 -3.55 -2.83 -10.31
C LEU A 55 -3.38 -1.37 -10.75
N TRP A 56 -4.45 -0.73 -11.21
CA TRP A 56 -4.42 0.68 -11.60
C TRP A 56 -4.08 1.61 -10.43
N ALA A 57 -4.46 1.21 -9.21
CA ALA A 57 -4.12 1.93 -8.00
C ALA A 57 -2.62 1.85 -7.61
N GLY A 58 -1.80 1.05 -8.30
CA GLY A 58 -0.35 1.06 -8.12
C GLY A 58 0.15 0.70 -6.70
N PRO A 59 -0.25 -0.46 -6.15
CA PRO A 59 0.07 -0.85 -4.77
C PRO A 59 1.57 -0.93 -4.50
N PHE A 60 2.33 -1.53 -5.42
CA PHE A 60 3.77 -1.68 -5.30
C PHE A 60 4.50 -0.34 -5.19
N GLY A 61 4.10 0.66 -5.98
CA GLY A 61 4.71 1.98 -5.93
C GLY A 61 4.48 2.67 -4.59
N THR A 62 3.33 2.45 -3.96
CA THR A 62 3.01 3.02 -2.65
C THR A 62 3.79 2.34 -1.54
N PHE A 63 3.86 0.99 -1.54
CA PHE A 63 4.68 0.24 -0.58
C PHE A 63 6.15 0.62 -0.64
N PHE A 64 6.74 0.63 -1.85
CA PHE A 64 8.12 1.03 -2.03
C PHE A 64 8.34 2.50 -1.67
N SER A 65 7.39 3.40 -1.94
CA SER A 65 7.55 4.82 -1.57
C SER A 65 7.56 5.03 -0.06
N ILE A 66 6.74 4.31 0.72
CA ILE A 66 6.73 4.43 2.20
C ILE A 66 8.01 3.85 2.79
N LEU A 67 8.41 2.66 2.32
CA LEU A 67 9.65 2.02 2.76
C LEU A 67 10.87 2.87 2.41
N PHE A 68 10.92 3.39 1.18
CA PHE A 68 12.01 4.24 0.70
C PHE A 68 12.07 5.58 1.46
N CYS A 69 10.93 6.22 1.72
CA CYS A 69 10.89 7.44 2.54
C CYS A 69 11.47 7.19 3.94
N SER A 70 11.09 6.07 4.57
CA SER A 70 11.59 5.70 5.89
C SER A 70 13.10 5.45 5.88
N MET A 71 13.58 4.64 4.94
CA MET A 71 15.01 4.35 4.76
C MET A 71 15.84 5.62 4.51
N LEU A 72 15.39 6.49 3.59
CA LEU A 72 16.08 7.75 3.32
C LEU A 72 16.09 8.66 4.54
N CYS A 73 14.99 8.76 5.29
CA CYS A 73 14.94 9.62 6.47
C CYS A 73 15.94 9.18 7.54
N ILE A 74 16.08 7.86 7.75
CA ILE A 74 17.04 7.26 8.69
C ILE A 74 18.49 7.49 8.21
N LEU A 75 18.78 7.22 6.93
CA LEU A 75 20.12 7.43 6.36
C LEU A 75 20.56 8.88 6.41
N VAL A 76 19.65 9.81 6.08
CA VAL A 76 19.93 11.25 6.15
C VAL A 76 20.19 11.68 7.59
N HIS A 77 19.40 11.20 8.56
CA HIS A 77 19.66 11.48 9.98
C HIS A 77 21.00 10.92 10.45
N ALA A 78 21.36 9.69 10.05
CA ALA A 78 22.64 9.09 10.41
C ALA A 78 23.82 9.85 9.80
N SER A 79 23.72 10.24 8.52
CA SER A 79 24.77 10.99 7.82
C SER A 79 25.01 12.40 8.35
N LEU A 80 24.00 13.00 8.99
CA LEU A 80 24.10 14.34 9.59
C LEU A 80 24.65 14.32 11.01
N LEU A 81 24.59 13.17 11.70
CA LEU A 81 24.98 13.04 13.11
C LEU A 81 26.39 12.48 13.30
N GLU A 82 26.97 11.85 12.29
CA GLU A 82 28.37 11.41 12.35
C GLU A 82 29.29 12.62 12.09
N PRO A 83 30.20 12.99 13.03
CA PRO A 83 31.22 13.99 12.73
C PRO A 83 32.03 13.46 11.55
N GLY A 84 32.15 14.25 10.49
CA GLY A 84 32.87 13.84 9.29
C GLY A 84 34.29 13.39 9.64
N VAL A 85 34.81 12.42 8.90
CA VAL A 85 36.18 11.88 9.07
C VAL A 85 37.27 12.95 9.16
N GLU A 86 37.01 14.16 8.65
CA GLU A 86 37.84 15.36 8.80
C GLU A 86 38.10 15.75 10.26
N SER A 87 37.13 15.53 11.17
CA SER A 87 37.30 15.73 12.61
C SER A 87 38.30 14.76 13.23
N ASP A 88 38.39 13.54 12.68
CA ASP A 88 39.32 12.50 13.14
C ASP A 88 40.74 12.78 12.61
N TYR A 89 40.87 13.22 11.34
CA TYR A 89 42.15 13.64 10.76
C TYR A 89 42.70 14.93 11.38
N ALA A 90 41.84 15.90 11.72
CA ALA A 90 42.27 17.12 12.41
C ALA A 90 42.87 16.82 13.79
N THR A 91 42.35 15.81 14.50
CA THR A 91 42.88 15.37 15.80
C THR A 91 44.23 14.66 15.63
N VAL A 92 44.41 13.86 14.58
CA VAL A 92 45.69 13.18 14.30
C VAL A 92 46.78 14.17 13.89
N GLN A 93 46.45 15.25 13.17
CA GLN A 93 47.43 16.24 12.71
C GLN A 93 47.91 17.18 13.82
N ASP A 94 47.15 17.36 14.90
CA ASP A 94 47.57 18.12 16.09
C ASP A 94 48.50 17.30 17.03
N GLN A 95 48.58 15.97 16.82
CA GLN A 95 49.39 15.04 17.62
C GLN A 95 50.78 14.73 17.02
N VAL A 96 51.13 15.31 15.86
CA VAL A 96 52.45 15.22 15.19
C VAL A 96 53.12 16.59 15.09
#